data_AF-A0A3C1M4C7-F1
#
_entry.id   AF-A0A3C1M4C7-F1
#
_cell.length_a   1.000
_cell.length_b   1.000
_cell.length_c   1.000
_cell.angle_alpha   90.00
_cell.angle_beta   90.00
_cell.angle_gamma   90.00
#
_symmetry.space_group_name_H-M   'P 1'
#
loop_
_entity.id
_entity.type
_entity.pdbx_description
1 polymer ?
#
loop_
_entity_poly.entity_id
_entity_poly.type
_entity_poly.pdbx_seq_one_letter_code
_entity_poly.pdbx_strand_id
1 'polypeptide(L)'
;ANMRYSISNTAEYGDYTRGPRIVNDATRAEMRKILSEIQSGQFAREFVLENQAGKPGFTAMRRQEAEHPIEAVGKDLRAMFSWLKKIEA
;
A
#
# COMPACT_ATOMS: atom_id res chain seq x y z
N ALA A 1 -13.48 -17.80 2.27
CA ALA A 1 -13.71 -18.36 3.62
C ALA A 1 -12.45 -18.97 4.25
N ASN A 2 -11.51 -19.51 3.46
CA ASN A 2 -10.35 -20.24 4.00
C ASN A 2 -9.46 -19.41 4.94
N MET A 3 -9.31 -18.11 4.71
CA MET A 3 -8.52 -17.22 5.59
C MET A 3 -9.13 -17.13 7.00
N ARG A 4 -10.43 -16.81 7.12
CA ARG A 4 -11.11 -16.71 8.43
C ARG A 4 -11.17 -18.03 9.17
N TYR A 5 -11.35 -19.13 8.43
CA TYR A 5 -11.30 -20.48 8.99
C TYR A 5 -9.91 -20.83 9.58
N SER A 6 -8.84 -20.22 9.06
CA SER A 6 -7.45 -20.53 9.44
C SER A 6 -6.91 -19.67 10.59
N ILE A 7 -7.63 -18.62 10.99
CA ILE A 7 -7.24 -17.74 12.11
C ILE A 7 -8.04 -18.09 13.37
N SER A 8 -7.62 -17.56 14.53
CA SER A 8 -8.36 -17.78 15.77
C SER A 8 -9.71 -17.06 15.76
N ASN A 9 -10.69 -17.59 16.49
CA ASN A 9 -12.00 -16.96 16.68
C ASN A 9 -11.90 -15.52 17.22
N THR A 10 -10.88 -15.22 18.03
CA THR A 10 -10.60 -13.86 18.52
C THR A 10 -10.24 -12.91 17.38
N ALA A 11 -9.37 -13.34 16.47
CA ALA A 11 -8.99 -12.55 15.31
C ALA A 11 -10.16 -12.39 14.33
N GLU A 12 -10.95 -13.45 14.11
CA GLU A 12 -12.15 -13.39 13.27
C GLU A 12 -13.21 -12.43 13.83
N TYR A 13 -13.52 -12.51 15.13
CA TYR A 13 -14.42 -11.55 15.79
C TYR A 13 -13.89 -10.12 15.67
N GLY A 14 -12.57 -9.94 15.82
CA GLY A 14 -11.88 -8.68 15.59
C GLY A 14 -12.08 -8.16 14.17
N ASP A 15 -11.85 -8.97 13.15
CA ASP A 15 -12.06 -8.64 11.73
C ASP A 15 -13.50 -8.15 11.48
N TYR A 16 -14.51 -8.93 11.86
CA TYR A 16 -15.92 -8.55 11.63
C TYR A 16 -16.31 -7.21 12.24
N THR A 17 -15.76 -6.89 13.40
CA THR A 17 -16.20 -5.74 14.20
C THR A 17 -15.31 -4.51 14.04
N ARG A 18 -14.01 -4.69 13.73
CA ARG A 18 -13.04 -3.59 13.57
C ARG A 18 -12.74 -3.29 12.11
N GLY A 19 -12.81 -4.27 11.21
CA GLY A 19 -12.58 -4.09 9.77
C GLY A 19 -13.42 -2.95 9.16
N PRO A 20 -14.75 -2.95 9.33
CA PRO A 20 -15.61 -1.89 8.80
C PRO A 20 -15.35 -0.50 9.41
N ARG A 21 -14.71 -0.41 10.58
CA ARG A 21 -14.35 0.89 11.19
C ARG A 21 -13.18 1.54 10.45
N ILE A 22 -12.28 0.74 9.89
CA ILE A 22 -11.12 1.21 9.11
C ILE A 22 -11.49 1.39 7.63
N VAL A 23 -12.13 0.38 7.03
CA VAL A 23 -12.64 0.44 5.64
C VAL A 23 -14.13 0.79 5.68
N ASN A 24 -14.39 2.05 5.95
CA ASN A 24 -15.74 2.62 6.11
C ASN A 24 -16.23 3.31 4.83
N ASP A 25 -17.38 3.97 4.90
CA ASP A 25 -18.00 4.64 3.76
C ASP A 25 -17.18 5.81 3.22
N ALA A 26 -16.41 6.50 4.06
CA ALA A 26 -15.48 7.55 3.62
C ALA A 26 -14.34 6.95 2.79
N THR A 27 -13.75 5.84 3.25
CA THR A 27 -12.73 5.09 2.48
C THR A 27 -13.30 4.65 1.12
N ARG A 28 -14.54 4.14 1.09
CA ARG A 28 -15.21 3.76 -0.17
C ARG A 28 -15.54 4.96 -1.06
N ALA A 29 -15.87 6.11 -0.48
CA ALA A 29 -16.10 7.33 -1.24
C ALA A 29 -14.82 7.83 -1.90
N GLU A 30 -13.69 7.81 -1.19
CA GLU A 30 -12.39 8.16 -1.77
C GLU A 30 -11.99 7.19 -2.90
N MET A 31 -12.21 5.88 -2.71
CA MET A 31 -12.00 4.89 -3.78
C MET A 31 -12.81 5.20 -5.06
N ARG A 32 -14.07 5.64 -4.92
CA ARG A 32 -14.91 6.04 -6.06
C ARG A 32 -14.42 7.33 -6.73
N LYS A 33 -13.90 8.28 -5.94
CA LYS A 33 -13.32 9.51 -6.45
C LYS A 33 -12.05 9.23 -7.25
N ILE A 34 -11.14 8.41 -6.71
CA ILE A 34 -9.93 7.94 -7.41
C ILE A 34 -10.30 7.27 -8.74
N LEU A 35 -11.33 6.39 -8.74
CA LEU A 35 -11.80 5.77 -9.98
C LEU A 35 -12.27 6.81 -11.00
N SER A 36 -12.97 7.85 -10.55
CA SER A 36 -13.47 8.93 -11.41
C SER A 36 -12.32 9.79 -11.99
N GLU A 37 -11.28 10.06 -11.19
CA GLU A 37 -10.05 10.75 -11.63
C GLU A 37 -9.27 9.94 -12.67
N ILE A 38 -9.28 8.61 -12.54
CA ILE A 38 -8.71 7.70 -13.55
C ILE A 38 -9.55 7.72 -14.83
N GLN A 39 -10.88 7.52 -14.72
CA GLN A 39 -11.78 7.41 -15.88
C GLN A 39 -11.89 8.72 -16.67
N SER A 40 -11.81 9.87 -16.00
CA SER A 40 -11.75 11.20 -16.65
C SER A 40 -10.39 11.52 -17.27
N GLY A 41 -9.40 10.65 -17.09
CA GLY A 41 -8.01 10.84 -17.54
C GLY A 41 -7.24 11.90 -16.76
N GLN A 42 -7.77 12.42 -15.65
CA GLN A 42 -7.08 13.40 -14.81
C GLN A 42 -5.76 12.84 -14.29
N PHE A 43 -5.79 11.65 -13.67
CA PHE A 43 -4.60 10.99 -13.15
C PHE A 43 -3.54 10.79 -14.25
N ALA A 44 -3.97 10.39 -15.45
CA ALA A 44 -3.06 10.19 -16.58
C ALA A 44 -2.39 11.50 -17.02
N ARG A 45 -3.14 12.62 -17.06
CA ARG A 45 -2.58 13.94 -17.39
C ARG A 45 -1.57 14.39 -16.34
N GLU A 46 -1.89 14.26 -15.05
CA GLU A 46 -1.00 14.59 -13.94
C GLU A 46 0.31 13.80 -14.04
N PHE A 47 0.22 12.48 -14.26
CA PHE A 47 1.40 11.63 -14.39
C PHE A 47 2.24 11.98 -15.62
N VAL A 48 1.64 12.21 -16.79
CA VAL A 48 2.38 12.58 -17.99
C VAL A 48 3.12 13.91 -17.80
N LEU A 49 2.49 14.91 -17.18
CA LEU A 49 3.11 16.20 -16.90
C LEU A 49 4.29 16.06 -15.92
N GLU A 50 4.12 15.29 -14.84
CA GLU A 50 5.21 14.98 -13.90
C GLU A 50 6.39 14.30 -14.62
N ASN A 51 6.11 13.37 -15.55
CA ASN A 51 7.15 12.72 -16.35
C ASN A 51 7.87 13.72 -17.29
N GLN A 52 7.13 14.59 -17.96
CA GLN A 52 7.68 15.62 -18.85
C GLN A 52 8.54 16.64 -18.08
N ALA A 53 8.18 16.94 -16.84
CA ALA A 53 8.96 17.78 -15.93
C ALA A 53 10.20 17.08 -15.33
N GLY A 54 10.47 15.82 -15.69
CA GLY A 54 11.63 15.08 -15.19
C GLY A 54 11.42 14.36 -13.85
N LYS A 55 10.16 14.16 -13.42
CA LYS A 55 9.77 13.40 -12.23
C LYS A 55 10.28 13.94 -10.87
N PRO A 56 10.33 15.26 -10.62
CA PRO A 56 10.88 15.79 -9.37
C PRO A 56 10.09 15.34 -8.13
N GLY A 57 8.76 15.44 -8.17
CA GLY A 57 7.89 15.04 -7.07
C GLY A 57 7.88 13.52 -6.87
N PHE A 58 7.83 12.76 -7.96
CA PHE A 58 7.87 11.30 -7.89
C PHE A 58 9.20 10.78 -7.36
N THR A 59 10.32 11.41 -7.71
CA THR A 59 11.65 11.05 -7.18
C THR A 59 11.76 11.36 -5.69
N ALA A 60 11.23 12.52 -5.25
CA ALA A 60 11.19 12.88 -3.84
C ALA A 60 10.33 11.90 -3.02
N MET A 61 9.15 11.53 -3.53
CA MET A 61 8.27 10.54 -2.91
C MET A 61 8.98 9.19 -2.76
N ARG A 62 9.62 8.69 -3.83
CA ARG A 62 10.41 7.45 -3.77
C ARG A 62 11.51 7.48 -2.72
N ARG A 63 12.21 8.61 -2.57
CA ARG A 63 13.23 8.78 -1.54
C ARG A 63 12.61 8.66 -0.14
N GLN A 64 11.52 9.39 0.11
CA GLN A 64 10.84 9.37 1.41
C GLN A 64 10.33 7.98 1.78
N GLU A 65 9.72 7.27 0.83
CA GLU A 65 9.26 5.89 1.03
C GLU A 65 10.42 4.93 1.32
N ALA A 66 11.56 5.08 0.63
CA ALA A 66 12.76 4.27 0.86
C ALA A 66 13.43 4.56 2.22
N GLU A 67 13.27 5.76 2.74
CA GLU A 67 13.79 6.19 4.05
C GLU A 67 12.84 5.84 5.21
N HIS A 68 11.66 5.28 4.93
CA HIS A 68 10.69 4.95 5.98
C HIS A 68 11.28 3.91 6.96
N PRO A 69 11.16 4.10 8.29
CA PRO A 69 11.80 3.24 9.29
C PRO A 69 11.48 1.74 9.16
N ILE A 70 10.31 1.41 8.60
CA ILE A 70 9.90 0.02 8.33
C ILE A 70 10.86 -0.71 7.38
N GLU A 71 11.51 0.01 6.46
CA GLU A 71 12.43 -0.57 5.49
C GLU A 71 13.74 -1.00 6.15
N ALA A 72 14.28 -0.17 7.05
CA ALA A 72 15.47 -0.51 7.82
C ALA A 72 15.22 -1.74 8.71
N VAL A 73 14.16 -1.73 9.51
CA VAL A 73 13.80 -2.85 10.39
C VAL A 73 13.49 -4.11 9.57
N GLY A 74 12.72 -3.96 8.49
CA GLY A 74 12.32 -5.06 7.63
C GLY A 74 13.51 -5.72 6.94
N LYS A 75 14.52 -4.94 6.52
CA LYS A 75 15.75 -5.46 5.92
C LYS A 75 16.50 -6.38 6.88
N ASP A 76 16.72 -5.94 8.11
CA ASP A 76 17.47 -6.71 9.10
C ASP A 76 16.72 -7.99 9.50
N LEU A 77 15.41 -7.89 9.72
CA LEU A 77 14.58 -9.06 10.02
C LEU A 77 14.60 -10.08 8.88
N ARG A 78 14.40 -9.64 7.63
CA ARG A 78 14.40 -10.53 6.46
C ARG A 78 15.77 -11.16 6.21
N ALA A 79 16.87 -10.49 6.55
CA ALA A 79 18.22 -11.05 6.41
C ALA A 79 18.47 -12.28 7.30
N MET A 80 17.74 -12.41 8.40
CA MET A 80 17.81 -13.58 9.30
C MET A 80 16.97 -14.77 8.83
N PHE A 81 16.11 -14.59 7.83
CA PHE A 81 15.20 -15.63 7.37
C PHE A 81 15.92 -16.57 6.40
N SER A 82 16.38 -17.72 6.90
CA SER A 82 17.13 -18.73 6.11
C SER A 82 16.36 -19.29 4.91
N TRP A 83 15.03 -19.17 4.92
CA TRP A 83 14.15 -19.64 3.84
C TRP A 83 13.87 -18.57 2.77
N LEU A 84 14.18 -17.30 3.04
CA LEU A 84 14.12 -16.27 2.02
C LEU A 84 15.40 -16.36 1.19
N LYS A 85 15.27 -16.74 -0.10
CA LYS A 85 16.37 -16.60 -1.05
C LYS A 85 16.79 -15.13 -1.06
N LYS A 86 18.10 -14.86 -1.01
CA LYS A 86 18.62 -13.52 -1.29
C LYS A 86 18.09 -13.12 -2.66
N ILE A 87 17.22 -12.12 -2.68
CA ILE A 87 16.86 -11.44 -3.92
C ILE A 87 18.07 -10.55 -4.20
N GLU A 88 18.95 -11.00 -5.09
CA GLU A 88 19.95 -10.12 -5.69
C GLU A 88 19.19 -9.07 -6.51
N ALA A 89 19.46 -7.80 -6.21
CA ALA A 89 18.90 -6.65 -6.92
C ALA A 89 19.81 -6.24 -8.06
#